data_AF-A0A925M8Q3-F1
#
_entry.id   AF-A0A925M8Q3-F1
#
_cell.length_a   1.000
_cell.length_b   1.000
_cell.length_c   1.000
_cell.angle_alpha   90.00
_cell.angle_beta   90.00
_cell.angle_gamma   90.00
#
_symmetry.space_group_name_H-M   'P 1'
#
loop_
_entity.id
_entity.type
_entity.pdbx_description
1 polymer ?
#
loop_
_entity_poly.entity_id
_entity_poly.type
_entity_poly.pdbx_seq_one_letter_code
_entity_poly.pdbx_strand_id
1 'polypeptide(L)' 'MSRDLQLYLADILVSCEKVLRYTEGMEFGQFIADDRTFNAVIRNLQMIGEAVKNIPVDVRDRNPEIEWRKIAGLRDILA' A
#
# COMPACT_ATOMS: atom_id res chain seq x y z
N MET A 1 19.77 3.78 -10.99
CA MET A 1 18.93 4.93 -11.36
C MET A 1 17.83 5.00 -10.31
N SER A 2 17.82 6.02 -9.45
CA SER A 2 16.72 6.23 -8.51
C SER A 2 15.44 6.43 -9.33
N ARG A 3 14.39 5.65 -9.03
CA ARG A 3 13.09 5.80 -9.68
C ARG A 3 12.50 7.13 -9.18
N ASP A 4 11.85 7.89 -10.06
CA ASP A 4 11.27 9.18 -9.72
C ASP A 4 10.28 9.05 -8.54
N LEU A 5 10.36 9.96 -7.56
CA LEU A 5 9.42 10.07 -6.45
C LEU A 5 7.97 10.04 -6.93
N GLN A 6 7.67 10.70 -8.06
CA GLN A 6 6.34 10.72 -8.63
C GLN A 6 5.82 9.32 -8.97
N LEU A 7 6.71 8.41 -9.41
CA LEU A 7 6.33 7.03 -9.71
C LEU A 7 6.00 6.23 -8.46
N TYR A 8 6.72 6.46 -7.35
CA TYR A 8 6.38 5.80 -6.07
C TYR A 8 5.04 6.30 -5.52
N LEU A 9 4.79 7.61 -5.60
CA LEU A 9 3.51 8.18 -5.18
C LEU A 9 2.36 7.68 -6.07
N ALA A 10 2.58 7.58 -7.38
CA ALA A 10 1.61 7.01 -8.31
C ALA A 10 1.33 5.53 -8.02
N ASP A 11 2.34 4.72 -7.74
CA ASP A 11 2.16 3.31 -7.36
C ASP A 11 1.31 3.16 -6.08
N ILE A 12 1.56 4.01 -5.08
CA ILE A 12 0.79 4.05 -3.84
C ILE A 12 -0.67 4.39 -4.15
N LEU A 13 -0.90 5.47 -4.90
CA LEU A 13 -2.25 5.92 -5.27
C LEU A 13 -3.02 4.82 -6.01
N VAL A 14 -2.43 4.25 -7.07
CA VAL A 14 -3.05 3.18 -7.86
C VAL A 14 -3.35 1.94 -7.01
N SER A 15 -2.45 1.60 -6.07
CA SER A 15 -2.65 0.47 -5.17
C SER A 15 -3.79 0.71 -4.18
N CYS A 16 -3.88 1.93 -3.62
CA CYS A 16 -5.00 2.33 -2.76
C CYS A 16 -6.33 2.27 -3.52
N GLU A 17 -6.41 2.82 -4.73
CA GLU A 17 -7.60 2.78 -5.57
C GLU A 17 -8.03 1.34 -5.89
N LYS A 18 -7.08 0.45 -6.18
CA LYS A 18 -7.36 -0.98 -6.38
C LYS A 18 -7.94 -1.62 -5.14
N VAL A 19 -7.34 -1.42 -3.97
CA VAL A 19 -7.86 -1.98 -2.70
C VAL A 19 -9.29 -1.52 -2.48
N LEU A 20 -9.54 -0.20 -2.54
CA LEU A 20 -10.87 0.37 -2.31
C LEU A 20 -11.91 -0.22 -3.26
N ARG A 21 -11.59 -0.30 -4.55
CA ARG A 21 -12.48 -0.87 -5.58
C ARG A 21 -12.72 -2.36 -5.40
N TYR A 22 -11.71 -3.14 -5.03
CA TYR A 22 -11.87 -4.59 -4.87
C TYR A 22 -12.73 -4.94 -3.66
N THR A 23 -12.69 -4.10 -2.62
CA THR A 23 -13.46 -4.30 -1.39
C THR A 23 -14.79 -3.55 -1.38
N GLU A 24 -15.13 -2.82 -2.44
CA GLU A 24 -16.35 -2.00 -2.51
C GLU A 24 -17.60 -2.88 -2.37
N GLY A 25 -18.44 -2.54 -1.38
CA GLY A 25 -19.67 -3.28 -1.10
C GLY A 25 -19.46 -4.68 -0.50
N MET A 26 -18.21 -5.07 -0.17
CA MET A 26 -17.93 -6.34 0.49
C MET A 26 -18.01 -6.19 2.01
N GLU A 27 -18.72 -7.11 2.65
CA GLU A 27 -18.56 -7.35 4.08
C GLU A 27 -17.28 -8.13 4.36
N PHE A 28 -16.77 -8.03 5.59
CA PHE A 28 -15.53 -8.71 5.99
C PHE A 28 -15.59 -10.23 5.76
N GLY A 29 -16.73 -10.87 6.06
CA GLY A 29 -16.93 -12.30 5.84
C GLY A 29 -16.83 -12.71 4.37
N GLN A 30 -17.30 -11.85 3.46
CA GLN A 30 -17.18 -12.07 2.01
C GLN A 30 -15.74 -11.87 1.55
N PHE A 31 -15.05 -10.86 2.09
CA PHE A 31 -13.66 -10.57 1.78
C PHE A 31 -12.72 -11.74 2.13
N ILE A 32 -12.85 -12.31 3.33
CA ILE A 32 -11.98 -13.42 3.77
C ILE A 32 -12.31 -14.76 3.09
N ALA A 33 -13.51 -14.90 2.54
CA ALA A 33 -13.94 -16.11 1.84
C ALA A 33 -13.58 -16.09 0.33
N ASP A 34 -13.29 -14.91 -0.23
CA ASP A 34 -12.84 -14.76 -1.62
C ASP A 34 -11.30 -14.67 -1.67
N ASP A 35 -10.65 -15.82 -1.82
CA ASP A 35 -9.20 -15.93 -1.93
C ASP A 35 -8.61 -15.03 -3.02
N ARG A 36 -9.32 -14.82 -4.14
CA ARG A 36 -8.82 -13.97 -5.22
C ARG A 36 -8.73 -12.53 -4.76
N THR A 37 -9.81 -12.02 -4.17
CA THR A 37 -9.88 -10.64 -3.68
C THR A 37 -8.96 -10.43 -2.49
N PHE A 38 -8.92 -11.38 -1.55
CA PHE A 38 -7.99 -11.37 -0.43
C PHE A 38 -6.54 -11.25 -0.91
N ASN A 39 -6.08 -12.16 -1.78
CA ASN A 39 -4.72 -12.14 -2.30
C ASN A 39 -4.42 -10.86 -3.10
N ALA A 40 -5.39 -10.36 -3.88
CA ALA A 40 -5.23 -9.11 -4.61
C ALA A 40 -5.04 -7.92 -3.66
N VAL A 41 -5.80 -7.83 -2.56
CA VAL A 41 -5.66 -6.77 -1.56
C VAL A 41 -4.31 -6.86 -0.85
N ILE A 42 -3.92 -8.05 -0.37
CA ILE A 42 -2.62 -8.26 0.29
C ILE A 42 -1.47 -7.84 -0.63
N ARG A 43 -1.52 -8.19 -1.92
CA ARG A 43 -0.50 -7.77 -2.88
C ARG A 43 -0.40 -6.25 -3.03
N ASN A 44 -1.53 -5.54 -3.09
CA ASN A 44 -1.52 -4.08 -3.18
C ASN A 44 -0.99 -3.43 -1.88
N LEU A 45 -1.32 -3.97 -0.71
CA LEU A 45 -0.74 -3.51 0.56
C LEU A 45 0.78 -3.70 0.62
N GLN A 46 1.31 -4.82 0.10
CA GLN A 46 2.75 -5.03 -0.02
C GLN A 46 3.42 -4.01 -0.96
N MET A 47 2.78 -3.69 -2.09
CA MET A 47 3.29 -2.68 -3.04
C MET A 47 3.33 -1.28 -2.42
N ILE A 48 2.32 -0.91 -1.64
CA ILE A 48 2.30 0.36 -0.89
C ILE A 48 3.46 0.42 0.09
N GLY A 49 3.65 -0.62 0.90
CA GLY A 49 4.75 -0.67 1.87
C GLY A 49 6.13 -0.61 1.20
N GLU A 50 6.29 -1.25 0.04
CA GLU A 50 7.51 -1.19 -0.75
C GLU A 50 7.77 0.22 -1.31
N ALA A 51 6.76 0.84 -1.91
CA ALA A 51 6.89 2.18 -2.45
C ALA A 51 7.28 3.18 -1.36
N VAL A 52 6.69 3.09 -0.16
CA VAL A 52 7.03 3.95 0.98
C VAL A 52 8.49 3.80 1.42
N LYS A 53 9.06 2.59 1.43
CA LYS A 53 10.48 2.37 1.77
C LYS A 53 11.43 3.13 0.83
N ASN A 54 11.00 3.36 -0.40
CA ASN A 54 11.77 4.04 -1.43
C ASN A 54 11.53 5.56 -1.50
N ILE A 55 10.59 6.11 -0.73
CA ILE A 55 10.39 7.56 -0.64
C ILE A 55 11.57 8.20 0.12
N PRO A 56 12.17 9.29 -0.39
CA PRO A 56 13.24 10.02 0.29
C PRO A 56 12.87 10.41 1.73
N VAL A 57 13.85 10.39 2.63
CA VAL A 57 13.64 10.69 4.05
C VAL A 57 13.14 12.12 4.26
N ASP A 58 13.67 13.09 3.51
CA ASP A 58 13.27 14.49 3.59
C ASP A 58 11.79 14.71 3.23
N VAL A 59 11.24 13.92 2.31
CA VAL A 59 9.80 13.96 1.98
C VAL A 59 8.97 13.39 3.14
N ARG A 60 9.43 12.31 3.76
CA ARG A 60 8.74 11.71 4.92
C ARG A 60 8.76 12.62 6.13
N ASP A 61 9.91 13.26 6.40
CA ASP A 61 10.09 14.19 7.52
C ASP A 61 9.23 15.46 7.37
N ARG A 62 8.96 15.88 6.12
CA ARG A 62 8.05 17.01 5.82
C ARG A 62 6.57 16.69 6.00
N ASN A 63 6.21 15.41 6.11
CA ASN A 63 4.82 14.95 6.28
C ASN A 63 4.74 13.98 7.48
N PRO A 64 5.09 14.42 8.70
CA PRO A 64 5.19 13.56 9.88
C PRO A 64 3.83 13.02 10.38
N GLU A 65 2.72 13.59 9.93
CA GLU A 65 1.37 13.12 10.22
C GLU A 65 1.06 11.76 9.58
N ILE A 66 1.83 11.38 8.55
CA ILE A 66 1.72 10.07 7.90
C ILE A 66 2.57 9.07 8.69
N GLU A 67 1.95 7.94 9.03
CA GLU A 67 2.57 6.84 9.79
C GLU A 67 3.52 5.99 8.92
N TRP A 68 4.53 6.62 8.30
CA TRP A 68 5.44 6.01 7.32
C TRP A 68 6.05 4.69 7.79
N ARG A 69 6.44 4.61 9.06
CA ARG A 69 7.05 3.40 9.65
C ARG A 69 6.06 2.24 9.71
N LYS A 70 4.80 2.51 10.04
CA LYS A 70 3.75 1.47 10.08
C LYS A 70 3.43 0.98 8.66
N ILE A 71 3.33 1.90 7.70
CA ILE A 71 3.03 1.57 6.30
C ILE A 71 4.17 0.72 5.71
N ALA A 72 5.43 1.13 5.90
CA ALA A 72 6.59 0.34 5.47
C ALA A 72 6.66 -1.04 6.15
N GLY A 73 6.36 -1.09 7.46
CA GLY A 73 6.39 -2.32 8.25
C GLY A 73 5.27 -3.31 7.90
N LEU A 74 4.15 -2.85 7.36
CA LEU A 74 3.04 -3.71 6.93
C LEU A 74 3.50 -4.78 5.93
N ARG A 75 4.40 -4.41 4.99
CA ARG A 75 4.99 -5.36 4.05
C ARG A 75 5.66 -6.53 4.77
N ASP A 76 6.41 -6.24 5.83
CA ASP A 76 7.23 -7.24 6.53
C ASP A 76 6.37 -8.21 7.35
N ILE A 77 5.13 -7.84 7.69
CA ILE A 77 4.14 -8.71 8.36
C ILE A 77 3.43 -9.61 7.35
N LEU A 78 3.22 -9.11 6.13
CA LEU A 78 2.45 -9.79 5.07
C LEU A 78 3.30 -10.67 4.15
N ALA A 79 4.63 -10.67 4.31
CA ALA A 79 5.60 -11.35 3.43
C ALA A 79 6.13 -12.66 4.04
#